data_AF-A0A917KV17-F1
#
_entry.id   AF-A0A917KV17-F1
#
_cell.length_a   1.000
_cell.length_b   1.000
_cell.length_c   1.000
_cell.angle_alpha   90.00
_cell.angle_beta   90.00
_cell.angle_gamma   90.00
#
_symmetry.space_group_name_H-M   'P 1'
#
loop_
_entity.id
_entity.type
_entity.pdbx_description
1 polymer ?
#
loop_
_entity_poly.entity_id
_entity_poly.type
_entity_poly.pdbx_seq_one_letter_code
_entity_poly.pdbx_strand_id
1 'polypeptide(L)'
;MDRFLESNPGLASRFSRHVVFESYSTDELLSIMAEQATTAGYVCAPPTVEALRVHLDGLPRTKSFGNARLARQLLETMMTRQAGRLAAMAAPDLEALTTLLPDDLPEGAPAVPPGAAR
;
A
#
# COMPACT_ATOMS: atom_id res chain seq x y z
N MET A 1 22.29 -7.54 2.06
CA MET A 1 23.49 -6.81 1.64
C MET A 1 24.63 -7.06 2.62
N ASP A 2 24.43 -6.78 3.89
CA ASP A 2 25.46 -6.90 4.95
C ASP A 2 26.15 -8.27 4.98
N ARG A 3 25.36 -9.35 5.04
CA ARG A 3 25.84 -10.74 5.02
C ARG A 3 26.66 -11.11 3.76
N PHE A 4 26.42 -10.43 2.63
CA PHE A 4 27.16 -10.64 1.37
C PHE A 4 28.48 -9.88 1.38
N LEU A 5 28.49 -8.64 1.88
CA LEU A 5 29.70 -7.83 2.02
C LEU A 5 30.66 -8.40 3.09
N GLU A 6 30.13 -8.96 4.17
CA GLU A 6 30.90 -9.64 5.23
C GLU A 6 31.65 -10.87 4.72
N SER A 7 31.17 -11.51 3.64
CA SER A 7 31.81 -12.70 3.08
C SER A 7 33.12 -12.41 2.34
N ASN A 8 33.35 -11.16 1.92
CA ASN A 8 34.51 -10.74 1.14
C ASN A 8 34.99 -9.33 1.56
N PRO A 9 35.98 -9.23 2.47
CA PRO A 9 36.47 -7.96 2.99
C PRO A 9 36.97 -6.98 1.91
N GLY A 10 37.59 -7.51 0.84
CA GLY A 10 38.05 -6.71 -0.31
C GLY A 10 36.94 -6.20 -1.22
N LEU A 11 35.72 -6.75 -1.09
CA LEU A 11 34.52 -6.25 -1.76
C LEU A 11 33.89 -5.13 -0.92
N ALA A 12 33.81 -5.31 0.40
CA ALA A 12 33.32 -4.29 1.33
C ALA A 12 34.10 -2.97 1.21
N SER A 13 35.43 -3.02 1.01
CA SER A 13 36.26 -1.81 0.86
C SER A 13 35.95 -0.99 -0.41
N ARG A 14 35.31 -1.61 -1.42
CA ARG A 14 34.91 -0.95 -2.68
C ARG A 14 33.53 -0.31 -2.61
N PHE A 15 32.72 -0.63 -1.60
CA PHE A 15 31.42 -0.02 -1.33
C PHE A 15 31.52 0.87 -0.08
N SER A 16 32.26 1.98 -0.19
CA SER A 16 32.51 2.89 0.94
C SER A 16 31.30 3.75 1.33
N ARG A 17 30.25 3.79 0.51
CA ARG A 17 28.99 4.49 0.78
C ARG A 17 27.81 3.53 0.71
N HIS A 18 27.02 3.52 1.77
CA HIS A 18 25.76 2.79 1.83
C HIS A 18 24.60 3.80 1.82
N VAL A 19 23.62 3.60 0.94
CA VAL A 19 22.35 4.31 0.98
C VAL A 19 21.33 3.34 1.54
N VAL A 20 20.74 3.70 2.69
CA VAL A 20 19.67 2.93 3.32
C VAL A 20 18.36 3.41 2.74
N PHE A 21 17.58 2.49 2.16
CA PHE A 21 16.24 2.76 1.71
C PHE A 21 15.27 2.34 2.81
N GLU A 22 14.80 3.32 3.57
CA GLU A 22 13.79 3.09 4.60
C GLU A 22 12.44 2.77 3.97
N SER A 23 11.57 2.10 4.73
CA SER A 23 10.18 1.92 4.31
C SER A 23 9.44 3.24 4.47
N TYR A 24 8.50 3.51 3.57
CA TYR A 24 7.64 4.69 3.71
C TYR A 24 6.89 4.65 5.03
N SER A 25 6.76 5.79 5.69
CA SER A 25 5.84 6.01 6.81
C SER A 25 4.38 5.78 6.39
N THR A 26 3.48 5.67 7.36
CA THR A 26 2.04 5.59 7.09
C THR A 26 1.54 6.83 6.34
N ASP A 27 2.03 8.02 6.68
CA ASP A 27 1.67 9.27 6.01
C ASP A 27 2.10 9.30 4.54
N GLU A 28 3.30 8.81 4.25
CA GLU A 28 3.80 8.71 2.88
C GLU A 28 2.98 7.70 2.07
N LEU A 29 2.62 6.56 2.66
CA LEU A 29 1.75 5.59 1.98
C LEU A 29 0.35 6.13 1.72
N LEU A 30 -0.25 6.82 2.69
CA LEU A 30 -1.55 7.47 2.51
C LEU A 30 -1.49 8.53 1.41
N SER A 31 -0.40 9.29 1.33
CA SER A 31 -0.18 10.28 0.27
C SER A 31 -0.09 9.63 -1.11
N ILE A 32 0.73 8.57 -1.24
CA ILE A 32 0.85 7.79 -2.48
C ILE A 32 -0.51 7.22 -2.90
N MET A 33 -1.27 6.68 -1.95
CA MET A 33 -2.55 6.06 -2.23
C MET A 33 -3.63 7.08 -2.60
N ALA A 34 -3.62 8.26 -1.96
CA ALA A 34 -4.52 9.37 -2.31
C ALA A 34 -4.27 9.86 -3.76
N GLU A 35 -3.01 9.97 -4.18
CA GLU A 35 -2.65 10.32 -5.56
C GLU A 35 -3.13 9.25 -6.56
N GLN A 36 -2.95 7.97 -6.22
CA GLN A 36 -3.43 6.86 -7.05
C GLN A 36 -4.95 6.81 -7.14
N ALA A 37 -5.66 7.01 -6.02
CA ALA A 37 -7.12 7.06 -5.98
C ALA A 37 -7.65 8.21 -6.85
N THR A 38 -7.08 9.41 -6.71
CA THR A 38 -7.43 10.59 -7.51
C THR A 38 -7.23 10.32 -9.00
N THR A 39 -6.11 9.71 -9.38
CA THR A 39 -5.79 9.33 -10.77
C THR A 39 -6.79 8.31 -11.32
N ALA A 40 -7.28 7.41 -10.48
CA ALA A 40 -8.29 6.42 -10.85
C ALA A 40 -9.74 6.95 -10.81
N GLY A 41 -9.94 8.23 -10.46
CA GLY A 41 -11.26 8.85 -10.37
C GLY A 41 -12.01 8.59 -9.05
N TYR A 42 -11.28 8.17 -8.00
CA TYR A 42 -11.83 7.90 -6.68
C TYR A 42 -11.43 8.96 -5.66
N VAL A 43 -12.28 9.11 -4.65
CA VAL A 43 -12.00 9.86 -3.42
C VAL A 43 -12.12 8.95 -2.22
N CYS A 44 -11.20 9.12 -1.25
CA CYS A 44 -11.32 8.47 0.05
C CYS A 44 -11.95 9.48 1.01
N ALA A 45 -13.15 9.17 1.51
CA ALA A 45 -13.78 10.01 2.52
C ALA A 45 -12.92 10.07 3.81
N PRO A 46 -13.01 11.13 4.63
CA PRO A 46 -12.27 11.23 5.90
C PRO A 46 -12.32 9.99 6.80
N PRO A 47 -13.47 9.32 7.03
CA PRO A 47 -13.50 8.10 7.83
C PRO A 47 -12.72 6.94 7.18
N THR A 48 -12.68 6.89 5.85
CA THR A 48 -11.90 5.90 5.10
C THR A 48 -10.41 6.12 5.30
N VAL A 49 -9.95 7.38 5.24
CA VAL A 49 -8.54 7.73 5.47
C VAL A 49 -8.10 7.35 6.88
N GLU A 50 -8.95 7.55 7.88
CA GLU A 50 -8.67 7.13 9.25
C GLU A 50 -8.61 5.59 9.38
N ALA A 51 -9.56 4.87 8.79
CA ALA A 51 -9.53 3.41 8.76
C ALA A 51 -8.26 2.87 8.07
N LEU A 52 -7.83 3.51 6.98
CA LEU A 52 -6.60 3.19 6.27
C LEU A 52 -5.36 3.42 7.12
N ARG A 53 -5.32 4.52 7.88
CA ARG A 53 -4.24 4.80 8.82
C ARG A 53 -4.11 3.67 9.85
N VAL A 54 -5.21 3.35 10.54
CA VAL A 54 -5.26 2.27 11.53
C VAL A 54 -4.82 0.94 10.91
N HIS A 55 -5.28 0.64 9.70
CA HIS A 55 -4.90 -0.56 8.97
C HIS A 55 -3.38 -0.61 8.69
N LEU A 56 -2.83 0.45 8.12
CA LEU A 56 -1.41 0.55 7.76
C LEU A 56 -0.48 0.54 8.98
N ASP A 57 -0.88 1.17 10.08
CA ASP A 57 -0.13 1.16 11.34
C ASP A 57 -0.11 -0.22 12.00
N GLY A 58 -1.15 -1.04 11.75
CA GLY A 58 -1.21 -2.43 12.20
C GLY A 58 -0.31 -3.39 11.41
N LEU A 59 0.28 -2.96 10.29
CA LEU A 59 1.07 -3.85 9.43
C LEU A 59 2.56 -3.88 9.85
N PRO A 60 3.16 -5.07 10.01
CA PRO A 60 4.56 -5.17 10.38
C PRO A 60 5.48 -4.71 9.23
N ARG A 61 6.30 -3.69 9.50
CA ARG A 61 7.27 -3.09 8.57
C ARG A 61 8.50 -3.99 8.34
N THR A 62 8.28 -5.18 7.79
CA THR A 62 9.36 -6.14 7.50
C THR A 62 10.09 -5.83 6.20
N LYS A 63 11.19 -6.53 5.91
CA LYS A 63 11.94 -6.37 4.64
C LYS A 63 11.10 -6.66 3.38
N SER A 64 9.98 -7.37 3.52
CA SER A 64 9.05 -7.71 2.44
C SER A 64 7.77 -6.87 2.46
N PHE A 65 7.75 -5.76 3.19
CA PHE A 65 6.56 -4.90 3.37
C PHE A 65 5.98 -4.33 2.07
N GLY A 66 6.78 -4.22 1.00
CA GLY A 66 6.29 -3.89 -0.35
C GLY A 66 6.09 -2.39 -0.64
N ASN A 67 6.02 -1.52 0.37
CA ASN A 67 5.97 -0.05 0.23
C ASN A 67 4.92 0.41 -0.79
N ALA A 68 5.30 1.16 -1.84
CA ALA A 68 4.36 1.66 -2.84
C ALA A 68 3.54 0.55 -3.54
N ARG A 69 4.04 -0.69 -3.58
CA ARG A 69 3.28 -1.83 -4.10
C ARG A 69 2.11 -2.17 -3.17
N LEU A 70 2.33 -2.14 -1.87
CA LEU A 70 1.29 -2.36 -0.87
C LEU A 70 0.16 -1.34 -1.04
N ALA A 71 0.51 -0.04 -1.15
CA ALA A 71 -0.47 1.02 -1.36
C ALA A 71 -1.34 0.79 -2.61
N ARG A 72 -0.70 0.39 -3.72
CA ARG A 72 -1.42 0.05 -4.96
C ARG A 72 -2.36 -1.14 -4.79
N GLN A 73 -1.88 -2.23 -4.22
CA GLN A 73 -2.68 -3.45 -4.04
C GLN A 73 -3.85 -3.21 -3.08
N LEU A 74 -3.64 -2.40 -2.05
CA LEU A 74 -4.70 -2.02 -1.11
C LEU A 74 -5.80 -1.24 -1.84
N LEU A 75 -5.44 -0.24 -2.66
CA LEU A 75 -6.39 0.51 -3.48
C LEU A 75 -7.15 -0.39 -4.47
N GLU A 76 -6.45 -1.25 -5.22
CA GLU A 76 -7.07 -2.20 -6.16
C GLU A 76 -8.07 -3.13 -5.45
N THR A 77 -7.73 -3.57 -4.23
CA THR A 77 -8.61 -4.40 -3.41
C THR A 77 -9.85 -3.62 -2.97
N MET A 78 -9.68 -2.37 -2.55
CA MET A 78 -10.80 -1.51 -2.17
C MET A 78 -11.73 -1.22 -3.35
N MET A 79 -11.19 -0.94 -4.54
CA MET A 79 -11.99 -0.76 -5.75
C MET A 79 -12.81 -2.03 -6.09
N THR A 80 -12.20 -3.20 -5.93
CA THR A 80 -12.89 -4.49 -6.15
C THR A 80 -14.03 -4.69 -5.16
N ARG A 81 -13.82 -4.35 -3.88
CA ARG A 81 -14.85 -4.46 -2.83
C ARG A 81 -15.96 -3.43 -3.01
N GLN A 82 -15.62 -2.21 -3.43
CA GLN A 82 -16.59 -1.17 -3.77
C GLN A 82 -17.48 -1.61 -4.93
N ALA A 83 -16.91 -2.20 -6.00
CA ALA A 83 -17.70 -2.75 -7.09
C ALA A 83 -18.68 -3.84 -6.60
N GLY A 84 -18.25 -4.70 -5.67
CA GLY A 84 -19.11 -5.70 -5.02
C GLY A 84 -20.25 -5.05 -4.21
N ARG A 85 -19.96 -4.00 -3.44
CA ARG A 85 -20.96 -3.23 -2.69
C ARG A 85 -21.98 -2.58 -3.63
N LEU A 86 -21.51 -1.93 -4.70
CA LEU A 86 -22.36 -1.25 -5.68
C LEU A 86 -23.28 -2.23 -6.43
N ALA A 87 -22.81 -3.44 -6.73
CA ALA A 87 -23.61 -4.46 -7.39
C ALA A 87 -24.85 -4.89 -6.56
N ALA A 88 -24.81 -4.70 -5.24
CA ALA A 88 -25.94 -4.94 -4.35
C ALA A 88 -26.89 -3.73 -4.21
N MET A 89 -26.55 -2.57 -4.78
CA MET A 89 -27.37 -1.35 -4.71
C MET A 89 -28.34 -1.30 -5.89
N ALA A 90 -29.60 -0.94 -5.63
CA ALA A 90 -30.64 -0.87 -6.67
C ALA A 90 -30.39 0.26 -7.69
N ALA A 91 -29.84 1.40 -7.23
CA ALA A 91 -29.54 2.56 -8.07
C ALA A 91 -28.40 3.37 -7.43
N PRO A 92 -27.13 3.01 -7.67
CA PRO A 92 -26.00 3.80 -7.20
C PRO A 92 -25.91 5.12 -7.96
N ASP A 93 -25.61 6.20 -7.23
CA ASP A 93 -25.36 7.52 -7.80
C ASP A 93 -23.86 7.76 -8.05
N LEU A 94 -23.52 8.92 -8.61
CA LEU A 94 -22.14 9.28 -8.92
C LEU A 94 -21.24 9.32 -7.67
N GLU A 95 -21.80 9.74 -6.53
CA GLU A 95 -21.06 9.77 -5.26
C GLU A 95 -20.69 8.35 -4.82
N ALA A 96 -21.62 7.40 -4.89
CA ALA A 96 -21.34 5.99 -4.60
C ALA A 96 -20.31 5.39 -5.57
N LEU A 97 -20.35 5.76 -6.85
CA LEU A 97 -19.41 5.29 -7.88
C LEU A 97 -17.98 5.80 -7.68
N THR A 98 -17.81 6.96 -7.05
CA THR A 98 -16.51 7.65 -6.91
C THR A 98 -15.94 7.59 -5.50
N THR A 99 -16.74 7.22 -4.50
CA THR A 99 -16.31 7.25 -3.08
C THR A 99 -15.96 5.86 -2.57
N LEU A 100 -14.72 5.73 -2.08
CA LEU A 100 -14.28 4.58 -1.29
C LEU A 100 -14.62 4.78 0.19
N LEU A 101 -15.27 3.77 0.78
CA LEU A 101 -15.75 3.78 2.17
C LEU A 101 -14.90 2.84 3.04
N PRO A 102 -14.99 2.95 4.38
CA PRO A 102 -14.28 2.04 5.28
C PRO A 102 -14.59 0.56 5.02
N ASP A 103 -15.82 0.24 4.61
CA ASP A 103 -16.26 -1.13 4.32
C ASP A 103 -15.51 -1.78 3.14
N ASP A 104 -14.88 -0.96 2.28
CA ASP A 104 -14.08 -1.42 1.16
C ASP A 104 -12.69 -1.91 1.58
N LEU A 105 -12.25 -1.66 2.82
CA LEU A 105 -10.96 -2.15 3.29
C LEU A 105 -10.97 -3.69 3.40
N PRO A 106 -9.85 -4.36 3.09
CA PRO A 106 -9.71 -5.78 3.34
C PRO A 106 -9.60 -6.09 4.84
N GLU A 107 -10.11 -7.26 5.22
CA GLU A 107 -9.89 -7.83 6.55
C GLU A 107 -8.46 -8.38 6.61
N GLY A 108 -7.54 -7.59 7.18
CA GLY A 108 -6.12 -7.95 7.32
C GLY A 108 -5.24 -7.55 6.14
N ALA A 109 -3.95 -7.85 6.23
CA ALA A 109 -2.96 -7.42 5.24
C ALA A 109 -3.33 -7.95 3.84
N PRO A 110 -3.29 -7.12 2.78
CA PRO A 110 -3.48 -7.62 1.43
C PRO A 110 -2.41 -8.69 1.13
N ALA A 111 -2.79 -9.73 0.39
CA ALA A 111 -1.85 -10.75 -0.03
C ALA A 111 -0.78 -10.11 -0.92
N VAL A 112 0.39 -9.80 -0.35
CA VAL A 112 1.55 -9.36 -1.11
C VAL A 112 2.18 -10.63 -1.69
N PRO A 113 2.04 -10.94 -2.99
CA PRO A 113 2.78 -12.03 -3.58
C PRO A 113 4.28 -11.70 -3.44
N PRO A 114 5.13 -12.70 -3.13
CA PRO A 114 6.55 -12.47 -3.04
C PRO A 114 6.99 -11.80 -4.33
N GLY A 115 7.57 -10.60 -4.21
CA GLY A 115 8.10 -9.91 -5.37
C GLY A 115 9.11 -10.82 -6.05
N ALA A 116 8.89 -11.11 -7.33
CA ALA A 116 9.89 -11.78 -8.15
C ALA A 116 11.23 -11.08 -7.90
N ALA A 117 12.13 -11.76 -7.22
CA ALA A 117 13.50 -11.34 -7.07
C ALA A 117 14.03 -11.19 -8.50
N ARG A 118 14.21 -9.95 -8.94
CA ARG A 118 15.03 -9.63 -10.10
C ARG A 118 16.41 -9.30 -9.58
#